data_AF-A0A1Y1Z6S6-F1
#
_entry.id   AF-A0A1Y1Z6S6-F1
#
_cell.length_a   1.000
_cell.length_b   1.000
_cell.length_c   1.000
_cell.angle_alpha   90.00
_cell.angle_beta   90.00
_cell.angle_gamma   90.00
#
_symmetry.space_group_name_H-M   'P 1'
#
loop_
_entity.id
_entity.type
_entity.pdbx_description
1 polymer ?
#
loop_
_entity_poly.entity_id
_entity_poly.type
_entity_poly.pdbx_seq_one_letter_code
_entity_poly.pdbx_strand_id
1 'polypeptide(L)'
;MLVMSYAGYNNSKYQEYSELDILQMIGRAGRPQFDSTGAVVIMTSSEKKEKYEQLISGKETIESRLKSTFLYVRIKSNPAYYMADAKHKAQQNSEKALEDHSDRTNRSLMKLEILSKAEEFSELRIQSGEKSALNKENKNASLKYPLKGKIKTVDERIFLIIQFMLEGITFSEPKIQSAVNQDTNIIILHGSRILKCVIECCLEKKDPVALKNAISLYRCLKAKCWENSPGVLKQIEKIGPQSVRQLCNARISSLEKLGETDPHRIEMVASIV
;
A
#
# COMPACT_ATOMS: atom_id res chain seq x y z
N MET A 1 -20.75 -33.81 0.02
CA MET A 1 -19.70 -33.88 1.05
C MET A 1 -18.56 -32.96 0.65
N LEU A 2 -18.14 -32.05 1.53
CA LEU A 2 -16.99 -31.16 1.31
C LEU A 2 -15.84 -31.59 2.22
N VAL A 3 -14.66 -31.79 1.66
CA VAL A 3 -13.45 -32.17 2.40
C VAL A 3 -12.44 -31.04 2.24
N MET A 4 -11.96 -30.50 3.35
CA MET A 4 -11.08 -29.33 3.34
C MET A 4 -9.91 -29.48 4.31
N SER A 5 -8.75 -28.98 3.88
CA SER A 5 -7.59 -28.76 4.75
C SER A 5 -7.79 -27.48 5.56
N TYR A 6 -7.35 -27.46 6.82
CA TYR A 6 -7.39 -26.26 7.67
C TYR A 6 -6.38 -25.17 7.30
N ALA A 7 -5.40 -25.49 6.46
CA ALA A 7 -4.35 -24.56 6.04
C ALA A 7 -4.10 -24.62 4.54
N GLY A 8 -3.74 -23.46 3.98
CA GLY A 8 -3.42 -23.26 2.58
C GLY A 8 -2.19 -22.38 2.42
N TYR A 9 -1.63 -22.37 1.22
CA TYR A 9 -0.52 -21.47 0.91
C TYR A 9 -1.08 -20.08 0.59
N ASN A 10 -0.96 -19.15 1.55
CA ASN A 10 -1.46 -17.78 1.43
C ASN A 10 -0.35 -16.79 1.83
N ASN A 11 -0.18 -15.71 1.08
CA ASN A 11 0.87 -14.69 1.31
C ASN A 11 2.26 -15.29 1.58
N SER A 12 2.63 -16.31 0.79
CA SER A 12 3.96 -16.92 0.80
C SER A 12 4.32 -17.73 2.06
N LYS A 13 3.32 -18.09 2.88
CA LYS A 13 3.43 -19.09 3.95
C LYS A 13 2.29 -20.10 3.87
N TYR A 14 2.52 -21.27 4.44
CA TYR A 14 1.42 -22.15 4.83
C TYR A 14 0.74 -21.52 6.04
N GLN A 15 -0.43 -20.92 5.82
CA GLN A 15 -1.18 -20.21 6.84
C GLN A 15 -2.58 -20.79 6.93
N GLU A 16 -3.08 -20.83 8.15
CA GLU A 16 -4.42 -21.31 8.45
C GLU A 16 -5.45 -20.39 7.82
N TYR A 17 -6.54 -20.99 7.33
CA TYR A 17 -7.66 -20.21 6.82
C TYR A 17 -8.27 -19.39 7.96
N SER A 18 -8.78 -18.19 7.63
CA SER A 18 -9.50 -17.41 8.62
C SER A 18 -10.80 -18.13 9.00
N GLU A 19 -11.30 -17.89 10.22
CA GLU A 19 -12.57 -18.45 10.69
C GLU A 19 -13.72 -18.15 9.73
N LEU A 20 -13.73 -16.96 9.12
CA LEU A 20 -14.69 -16.55 8.11
C LEU A 20 -14.58 -17.38 6.83
N ASP A 21 -13.36 -17.64 6.35
CA ASP A 21 -13.15 -18.46 5.15
C ASP A 21 -13.63 -19.89 5.38
N ILE A 22 -13.35 -20.44 6.58
CA ILE A 22 -13.81 -21.78 6.97
C ILE A 22 -15.32 -21.83 7.07
N LEU A 23 -15.96 -20.85 7.70
CA LEU A 23 -17.42 -20.74 7.75
C LEU A 23 -18.04 -20.58 6.36
N GLN A 24 -17.43 -19.80 5.47
CA GLN A 24 -17.88 -19.69 4.08
C GLN A 24 -17.75 -21.00 3.31
N MET A 25 -16.67 -21.76 3.54
CA MET A 25 -16.47 -23.08 2.93
C MET A 25 -17.48 -24.10 3.44
N ILE A 26 -17.78 -24.10 4.75
CA ILE A 26 -18.84 -24.93 5.36
C ILE A 26 -20.20 -24.60 4.75
N GLY A 27 -20.51 -23.31 4.56
CA GLY A 27 -21.78 -22.85 3.99
C GLY A 27 -22.05 -23.31 2.55
N ARG A 28 -21.04 -23.85 1.86
CA ARG A 28 -21.19 -24.45 0.52
C ARG A 28 -21.48 -25.95 0.56
N ALA A 29 -21.54 -26.57 1.73
CA ALA A 29 -21.70 -28.00 1.87
C ALA A 29 -23.17 -28.41 1.88
N GLY A 30 -23.59 -29.02 0.77
CA GLY A 30 -24.97 -29.45 0.56
C GLY A 30 -25.74 -28.45 -0.30
N ARG A 31 -26.49 -28.95 -1.27
CA ARG A 31 -27.31 -28.14 -2.17
C ARG A 31 -28.74 -28.09 -1.64
N PRO A 32 -29.29 -26.91 -1.29
CA PRO A 32 -30.61 -26.80 -0.66
C PRO A 32 -31.78 -27.47 -1.40
N GLN A 33 -31.66 -27.67 -2.72
CA GLN A 33 -32.71 -28.28 -3.56
C GLN A 33 -32.47 -29.75 -3.90
N PHE A 34 -31.28 -30.31 -3.64
CA PHE A 34 -30.89 -31.64 -4.12
C PHE A 34 -30.46 -32.60 -3.02
N ASP A 35 -29.83 -32.08 -1.96
CA ASP A 35 -29.25 -32.90 -0.91
C ASP A 35 -30.07 -32.74 0.38
N SER A 36 -30.52 -33.86 0.97
CA SER A 36 -31.26 -33.86 2.24
C SER A 36 -30.37 -33.60 3.46
N THR A 37 -29.07 -33.84 3.33
CA THR A 37 -28.06 -33.52 4.35
C THR A 37 -26.76 -33.04 3.71
N GLY A 38 -26.09 -32.09 4.36
CA GLY A 38 -24.74 -31.64 4.02
C GLY A 38 -23.73 -32.21 5.01
N ALA A 39 -22.63 -32.76 4.51
CA ALA A 39 -21.52 -33.24 5.34
C ALA A 39 -20.24 -32.46 5.03
N VAL A 40 -19.57 -31.95 6.07
CA VAL A 40 -18.26 -31.30 6.00
C VAL A 40 -17.25 -32.09 6.80
N VAL A 41 -16.07 -32.31 6.21
CA VAL A 41 -14.92 -32.92 6.86
C VAL A 41 -13.79 -31.90 6.89
N ILE A 42 -13.43 -31.42 8.08
CA ILE A 42 -12.30 -30.52 8.31
C ILE A 42 -11.12 -31.37 8.78
N MET A 43 -10.07 -31.44 7.98
CA MET A 43 -8.82 -32.08 8.40
C MET A 43 -7.98 -31.06 9.17
N THR A 44 -7.64 -31.35 10.43
CA THR A 44 -6.83 -30.48 11.29
C THR A 44 -6.00 -31.29 12.30
N SER A 45 -5.07 -30.64 13.00
CA SER A 45 -4.30 -31.23 14.09
C SER A 45 -5.18 -31.46 15.32
N SER A 46 -4.92 -32.52 16.09
CA SER A 46 -5.71 -32.90 17.28
C SER A 46 -5.86 -31.77 18.30
N GLU A 47 -4.83 -30.94 18.47
CA GLU A 47 -4.84 -29.78 19.38
C GLU A 47 -5.89 -28.71 19.02
N LYS A 48 -6.28 -28.62 17.74
CA LYS A 48 -7.14 -27.55 17.22
C LYS A 48 -8.57 -28.00 16.96
N LYS A 49 -8.86 -29.27 17.18
CA LYS A 49 -10.20 -29.83 17.01
C LYS A 49 -11.24 -29.06 17.83
N GLU A 50 -10.94 -28.81 19.10
CA GLU A 50 -11.87 -28.14 20.02
C GLU A 50 -12.19 -26.71 19.57
N LYS A 51 -11.21 -25.98 19.02
CA LYS A 51 -11.43 -24.64 18.45
C LYS A 51 -12.48 -24.65 17.34
N TYR A 52 -12.36 -25.56 16.37
CA TYR A 52 -13.29 -25.62 15.24
C TYR A 52 -14.68 -26.13 15.64
N GLU A 53 -14.78 -26.99 16.66
CA GLU A 53 -16.06 -27.39 17.25
C GLU A 53 -16.75 -26.20 17.94
N GLN A 54 -16.01 -25.36 18.65
CA GLN A 54 -16.53 -24.15 19.28
C GLN A 54 -16.97 -23.11 18.24
N LEU A 55 -16.22 -22.95 17.14
CA LEU A 55 -16.54 -22.08 16.01
C LEU A 55 -17.88 -22.45 15.35
N ILE A 56 -18.11 -23.74 15.08
CA ILE A 56 -19.36 -24.24 14.48
C ILE A 56 -20.51 -24.14 15.48
N SER A 57 -20.25 -24.35 16.77
CA SER A 57 -21.26 -24.22 17.82
C SER A 57 -21.71 -22.77 18.05
N GLY A 58 -21.04 -21.77 17.46
CA GLY A 58 -21.38 -20.35 17.62
C GLY A 58 -21.14 -19.80 19.03
N LYS A 59 -20.33 -20.49 19.85
CA LYS A 59 -20.06 -20.11 21.25
C LYS A 59 -18.83 -19.21 21.40
N GLU A 60 -18.18 -18.86 20.31
CA GLU A 60 -16.96 -18.05 20.33
C GLU A 60 -17.30 -16.58 20.62
N THR A 61 -16.66 -16.00 21.63
CA THR A 61 -16.79 -14.58 21.93
C THR A 61 -16.03 -13.78 20.90
N ILE A 62 -16.74 -12.98 20.09
CA ILE A 62 -16.11 -12.09 19.11
C ILE A 62 -15.33 -11.00 19.86
N GLU A 63 -14.00 -11.05 19.81
CA GLU A 63 -13.15 -10.04 20.40
C GLU A 63 -12.86 -8.88 19.44
N SER A 64 -12.76 -7.66 19.97
CA SER A 64 -12.39 -6.48 19.19
C SER A 64 -10.89 -6.43 18.92
N ARG A 65 -10.50 -6.40 17.64
CA ARG A 65 -9.11 -6.13 17.20
C ARG A 65 -8.71 -4.66 17.27
N LEU A 66 -9.50 -3.82 17.97
CA LEU A 66 -9.21 -2.40 18.09
C LEU A 66 -7.79 -2.16 18.61
N LYS A 67 -7.31 -3.00 19.56
CA LYS A 67 -6.02 -2.86 20.24
C LYS A 67 -4.79 -2.78 19.32
N SER A 68 -4.82 -3.41 18.13
CA SER A 68 -3.71 -3.38 17.15
C SER A 68 -3.90 -2.35 16.05
N THR A 69 -5.00 -1.60 16.07
CA THR A 69 -5.29 -0.60 15.05
C THR A 69 -4.62 0.73 15.44
N PHE A 70 -4.12 1.47 14.45
CA PHE A 70 -3.60 2.83 14.62
C PHE A 70 -4.58 3.76 15.37
N LEU A 71 -5.89 3.54 15.21
CA LEU A 71 -6.95 4.22 15.94
C LEU A 71 -6.86 3.99 17.47
N TYR A 72 -6.53 2.79 17.95
CA TYR A 72 -6.39 2.52 19.39
C TYR A 72 -5.14 3.16 19.98
N VAL A 73 -4.03 3.15 19.25
CA VAL A 73 -2.82 3.88 19.65
C VAL A 73 -3.14 5.37 19.76
N ARG A 74 -3.84 5.94 18.77
CA ARG A 74 -4.31 7.34 18.79
C ARG A 74 -5.29 7.64 19.92
N ILE A 75 -6.26 6.77 20.19
CA ILE A 75 -7.23 6.92 21.29
C ILE A 75 -6.50 6.88 22.65
N LYS A 76 -5.48 6.03 22.81
CA LYS A 76 -4.65 6.02 24.04
C LYS A 76 -3.75 7.23 24.16
N SER A 77 -3.13 7.67 23.06
CA SER A 77 -2.17 8.79 23.08
C SER A 77 -2.84 10.15 23.13
N ASN A 78 -4.06 10.30 22.62
CA ASN A 78 -4.84 11.53 22.73
C ASN A 78 -6.35 11.23 22.85
N PRO A 79 -6.81 10.75 24.02
CA PRO A 79 -8.21 10.38 24.23
C PRO A 79 -9.17 11.56 24.05
N ALA A 80 -8.72 12.77 24.40
CA ALA A 80 -9.50 14.01 24.38
C ALA A 80 -9.94 14.45 22.97
N TYR A 81 -9.22 14.06 21.91
CA TYR A 81 -9.62 14.35 20.52
C TYR A 81 -10.77 13.47 20.04
N TYR A 82 -10.91 12.24 20.58
CA TYR A 82 -11.89 11.24 20.13
C TYR A 82 -13.06 11.05 21.10
N MET A 83 -12.92 11.50 22.35
CA MET A 83 -13.96 11.40 23.37
C MET A 83 -14.34 12.81 23.86
N ALA A 84 -15.49 13.27 23.36
CA ALA A 84 -16.31 14.39 23.82
C ALA A 84 -15.95 15.82 23.39
N ASP A 85 -17.00 16.53 22.94
CA ASP A 85 -17.42 17.81 23.49
C ASP A 85 -16.84 18.09 24.90
N ALA A 86 -15.65 18.66 24.97
CA ALA A 86 -15.08 19.19 26.20
C ALA A 86 -14.07 20.29 25.86
N LYS A 87 -14.62 21.50 25.79
CA LYS A 87 -13.99 22.82 25.90
C LYS A 87 -12.47 22.85 26.21
N HIS A 88 -11.75 23.56 25.35
CA HIS A 88 -10.65 24.51 25.63
C HIS A 88 -9.37 24.06 26.38
N LYS A 89 -8.25 24.15 25.66
CA LYS A 89 -7.00 24.92 25.94
C LYS A 89 -5.72 24.08 25.72
N ALA A 90 -4.93 24.50 24.73
CA ALA A 90 -3.46 24.53 24.84
C ALA A 90 -2.90 25.53 23.82
N GLN A 91 -2.76 26.76 24.28
CA GLN A 91 -1.97 27.80 23.64
C GLN A 91 -0.49 27.59 24.03
N GLN A 92 0.41 27.99 23.14
CA GLN A 92 1.83 28.29 23.38
C GLN A 92 2.77 27.13 23.74
N ASN A 93 3.56 26.69 22.76
CA ASN A 93 5.01 27.00 22.70
C ASN A 93 5.71 26.17 21.62
N SER A 94 6.31 26.85 20.63
CA SER A 94 7.52 26.51 19.86
C SER A 94 7.46 26.89 18.37
N GLU A 95 7.13 28.16 18.10
CA GLU A 95 7.80 28.89 17.01
C GLU A 95 9.24 29.17 17.45
N LYS A 96 10.17 28.27 17.12
CA LYS A 96 11.62 28.56 17.02
C LYS A 96 12.34 27.39 16.34
N ALA A 97 12.10 27.25 15.04
CA ALA A 97 12.94 26.46 14.12
C ALA A 97 12.68 26.90 12.66
N LEU A 98 12.69 28.22 12.43
CA LEU A 98 12.71 28.82 11.11
C LEU A 98 13.87 29.80 11.09
N GLU A 99 15.05 29.29 10.74
CA GLU A 99 16.14 29.97 10.06
C GLU A 99 17.36 29.03 10.06
N ASP A 100 17.37 28.09 9.10
CA ASP A 100 18.62 27.83 8.41
C ASP A 100 18.33 27.48 6.94
N HIS A 101 18.94 28.27 6.08
CA HIS A 101 18.51 28.54 4.72
C HIS A 101 19.49 27.85 3.76
N SER A 102 19.65 26.52 3.85
CA SER A 102 20.64 25.82 3.01
C SER A 102 20.37 24.34 2.69
N ASP A 103 19.17 23.80 2.91
CA ASP A 103 18.89 22.39 2.60
C ASP A 103 17.50 22.13 1.98
N ARG A 104 17.24 22.78 0.84
CA ARG A 104 15.97 22.64 0.09
C ARG A 104 15.81 21.30 -0.65
N THR A 105 16.87 20.50 -0.77
CA THR A 105 16.89 19.28 -1.57
C THR A 105 16.74 18.00 -0.72
N ASN A 106 17.17 18.04 0.55
CA ASN A 106 17.33 16.86 1.41
C ASN A 106 16.10 16.44 2.25
N ARG A 107 15.01 17.22 2.28
CA ARG A 107 13.77 16.85 3.02
C ARG A 107 12.79 15.96 2.25
N SER A 108 13.15 15.53 1.03
CA SER A 108 12.33 14.60 0.24
C SER A 108 12.36 13.16 0.79
N LEU A 109 13.44 12.78 1.46
CA LEU A 109 13.70 11.43 1.98
C LEU A 109 12.84 11.06 3.20
N MET A 110 12.51 12.03 4.07
CA MET A 110 11.69 11.79 5.27
C MET A 110 10.25 11.29 4.98
N LYS A 111 9.80 11.28 3.72
CA LYS A 111 8.39 11.07 3.35
C LYS A 111 8.03 9.61 3.08
N LEU A 112 8.93 8.87 2.44
CA LEU A 112 8.71 7.46 2.14
C LEU A 112 9.11 6.56 3.31
N GLU A 113 10.13 6.96 4.08
CA GLU A 113 10.60 6.17 5.22
C GLU A 113 9.56 6.04 6.34
N ILE A 114 8.79 7.11 6.60
CA ILE A 114 7.71 7.07 7.59
C ILE A 114 6.60 6.14 7.12
N LEU A 115 6.26 6.20 5.83
CA LEU A 115 5.25 5.33 5.24
C LEU A 115 5.72 3.88 5.27
N SER A 116 6.98 3.59 4.91
CA SER A 116 7.50 2.22 4.87
C SER A 116 7.60 1.56 6.23
N LYS A 117 7.61 2.33 7.32
CA LYS A 117 7.65 1.85 8.71
C LYS A 117 6.27 1.73 9.35
N ALA A 118 5.19 1.92 8.59
CA ALA A 118 3.84 1.87 9.15
C ALA A 118 3.46 0.45 9.61
N GLU A 119 2.78 0.35 10.74
CA GLU A 119 2.39 -0.93 11.36
C GLU A 119 1.44 -1.73 10.46
N GLU A 120 0.67 -1.05 9.61
CA GLU A 120 -0.20 -1.65 8.60
C GLU A 120 0.57 -2.52 7.58
N PHE A 121 1.89 -2.39 7.50
CA PHE A 121 2.74 -3.18 6.63
C PHE A 121 3.51 -4.29 7.36
N SER A 122 3.28 -4.48 8.66
CA SER A 122 3.92 -5.52 9.48
C SER A 122 3.68 -6.95 8.98
N GLU A 123 2.58 -7.18 8.26
CA GLU A 123 2.25 -8.48 7.65
C GLU A 123 3.06 -8.76 6.38
N LEU A 124 3.60 -7.71 5.72
CA LEU A 124 4.44 -7.88 4.54
C LEU A 124 5.78 -8.47 4.95
N ARG A 125 6.26 -9.47 4.20
CA ARG A 125 7.53 -10.15 4.48
C ARG A 125 8.35 -10.27 3.21
N ILE A 126 9.66 -10.35 3.40
CA ILE A 126 10.59 -10.60 2.29
C ILE A 126 10.51 -12.08 1.91
N GLN A 127 10.19 -12.37 0.64
CA GLN A 127 10.05 -13.73 0.15
C GLN A 127 11.41 -14.34 -0.24
N SER A 128 11.48 -15.68 -0.31
CA SER A 128 12.68 -16.38 -0.76
C SER A 128 12.95 -16.10 -2.24
N GLY A 129 14.20 -15.81 -2.60
CA GLY A 129 14.62 -15.45 -3.98
C GLY A 129 14.37 -13.99 -4.37
N GLU A 130 13.38 -13.32 -3.77
CA GLU A 130 12.99 -11.94 -4.08
C GLU A 130 14.12 -10.93 -3.83
N LYS A 131 14.90 -11.10 -2.76
CA LYS A 131 16.00 -10.20 -2.38
C LYS A 131 16.98 -9.96 -3.51
N SER A 132 17.29 -10.97 -4.32
CA SER A 132 18.27 -10.84 -5.41
C SER A 132 17.74 -9.89 -6.49
N ALA A 133 16.47 -10.07 -6.88
CA ALA A 133 15.83 -9.23 -7.88
C ALA A 133 15.66 -7.77 -7.42
N LEU A 134 15.20 -7.55 -6.19
CA LEU A 134 15.06 -6.19 -5.64
C LEU A 134 16.42 -5.48 -5.53
N ASN A 135 17.48 -6.18 -5.11
CA ASN A 135 18.82 -5.59 -5.03
C ASN A 135 19.44 -5.33 -6.41
N LYS A 136 19.04 -6.07 -7.44
CA LYS A 136 19.44 -5.80 -8.84
C LYS A 136 18.83 -4.48 -9.30
N GLU A 137 17.52 -4.32 -9.12
CA GLU A 137 16.81 -3.10 -9.52
C GLU A 137 17.15 -1.89 -8.64
N ASN A 138 17.60 -2.10 -7.40
CA ASN A 138 18.13 -1.02 -6.54
C ASN A 138 19.36 -0.31 -7.15
N LYS A 139 20.07 -0.94 -8.08
CA LYS A 139 21.22 -0.34 -8.78
C LYS A 139 20.82 0.44 -10.04
N ASN A 140 19.53 0.48 -10.39
CA ASN A 140 19.06 1.15 -11.58
C ASN A 140 19.30 2.67 -11.47
N ALA A 141 19.97 3.26 -12.47
CA ALA A 141 20.30 4.68 -12.50
C ALA A 141 19.07 5.60 -12.52
N SER A 142 17.91 5.06 -12.94
CA SER A 142 16.64 5.79 -12.97
C SER A 142 16.00 5.91 -11.58
N LEU A 143 16.46 5.10 -10.60
CA LEU A 143 15.89 5.10 -9.27
C LEU A 143 16.29 6.38 -8.51
N LYS A 144 15.28 7.15 -8.09
CA LYS A 144 15.50 8.46 -7.47
C LYS A 144 16.20 8.39 -6.11
N TYR A 145 15.92 7.37 -5.30
CA TYR A 145 16.48 7.21 -3.96
C TYR A 145 16.97 5.76 -3.73
N PRO A 146 18.12 5.37 -4.29
CA PRO A 146 18.65 4.03 -4.10
C PRO A 146 19.03 3.78 -2.64
N LEU A 147 18.76 2.57 -2.15
CA LEU A 147 19.20 2.14 -0.82
C LEU A 147 20.71 1.97 -0.77
N LYS A 148 21.31 2.41 0.35
CA LYS A 148 22.72 2.20 0.65
C LYS A 148 22.95 0.75 1.08
N GLY A 149 23.33 -0.10 0.14
CA GLY A 149 23.68 -1.50 0.38
C GLY A 149 22.55 -2.49 0.06
N LYS A 150 22.60 -3.66 0.68
CA LYS A 150 21.62 -4.74 0.47
C LYS A 150 20.44 -4.60 1.42
N ILE A 151 19.25 -4.98 0.95
CA ILE A 151 18.01 -5.04 1.75
C ILE A 151 18.16 -5.99 2.95
N LYS A 152 17.91 -5.46 4.15
CA LYS A 152 17.94 -6.17 5.43
C LYS A 152 16.57 -6.20 6.08
N THR A 153 15.86 -5.08 6.10
CA THR A 153 14.58 -4.94 6.82
C THR A 153 13.38 -4.99 5.88
N VAL A 154 12.20 -5.24 6.44
CA VAL A 154 10.92 -5.19 5.71
C VAL A 154 10.64 -3.75 5.27
N ASP A 155 10.95 -2.76 6.10
CA ASP A 155 10.76 -1.34 5.78
C ASP A 155 11.57 -0.92 4.56
N GLU A 156 12.85 -1.34 4.48
CA GLU A 156 13.71 -1.11 3.31
C GLU A 156 13.12 -1.72 2.04
N ARG A 157 12.52 -2.91 2.16
CA ARG A 157 11.81 -3.54 1.04
C ARG A 157 10.59 -2.73 0.62
N ILE A 158 9.74 -2.31 1.55
CA ILE A 158 8.53 -1.51 1.25
C ILE A 158 8.93 -0.18 0.61
N PHE A 159 9.97 0.45 1.14
CA PHE A 159 10.55 1.68 0.60
C PHE A 159 10.94 1.52 -0.88
N LEU A 160 11.61 0.41 -1.24
CA LEU A 160 11.93 0.11 -2.63
C LEU A 160 10.71 -0.23 -3.48
N ILE A 161 9.77 -1.03 -2.98
CA ILE A 161 8.54 -1.36 -3.72
C ILE A 161 7.75 -0.10 -4.09
N ILE A 162 7.63 0.86 -3.17
CA ILE A 162 6.99 2.15 -3.46
C ILE A 162 7.74 2.86 -4.59
N GLN A 163 9.07 2.94 -4.53
CA GLN A 163 9.84 3.60 -5.58
C GLN A 163 9.75 2.88 -6.93
N PHE A 164 9.81 1.54 -6.95
CA PHE A 164 9.68 0.75 -8.18
C PHE A 164 8.32 0.97 -8.83
N MET A 165 7.25 1.06 -8.04
CA MET A 165 5.93 1.43 -8.54
C MET A 165 5.92 2.85 -9.11
N LEU A 166 6.47 3.83 -8.40
CA LEU A 166 6.48 5.23 -8.85
C LEU A 166 7.35 5.47 -10.09
N GLU A 167 8.41 4.67 -10.27
CA GLU A 167 9.30 4.69 -11.42
C GLU A 167 8.81 3.78 -12.57
N GLY A 168 7.81 2.92 -12.30
CA GLY A 168 7.31 1.95 -13.27
C GLY A 168 8.31 0.84 -13.63
N ILE A 169 9.17 0.45 -12.68
CA ILE A 169 10.14 -0.63 -12.84
C ILE A 169 9.42 -1.97 -12.84
N THR A 170 9.75 -2.82 -13.81
CA THR A 170 9.21 -4.17 -13.97
C THR A 170 10.31 -5.22 -13.83
N PHE A 171 9.97 -6.38 -13.27
CA PHE A 171 10.88 -7.49 -13.03
C PHE A 171 10.77 -8.53 -14.14
N SER A 172 11.92 -9.10 -14.54
CA SER A 172 11.97 -10.14 -15.58
C SER A 172 11.28 -11.44 -15.16
N GLU A 173 11.28 -11.76 -13.86
CA GLU A 173 10.67 -12.99 -13.34
C GLU A 173 9.18 -12.77 -13.03
N PRO A 174 8.24 -13.48 -13.70
CA PRO A 174 6.80 -13.24 -13.55
C PRO A 174 6.29 -13.48 -12.12
N LYS A 175 6.86 -14.45 -11.41
CA LYS A 175 6.50 -14.76 -10.02
C LYS A 175 6.81 -13.58 -9.09
N ILE A 176 7.99 -12.98 -9.25
CA ILE A 176 8.41 -11.80 -8.48
C ILE A 176 7.54 -10.60 -8.86
N GLN A 177 7.28 -10.39 -10.15
CA GLN A 177 6.41 -9.30 -10.60
C GLN A 177 4.99 -9.41 -10.01
N SER A 178 4.41 -10.62 -9.99
CA SER A 178 3.09 -10.85 -9.41
C SER A 178 3.07 -10.58 -7.91
N ALA A 179 4.09 -11.04 -7.17
CA ALA A 179 4.22 -10.79 -5.74
C ALA A 179 4.34 -9.28 -5.45
N VAL A 180 5.23 -8.58 -6.15
CA VAL A 180 5.40 -7.12 -6.01
C VAL A 180 4.11 -6.37 -6.35
N ASN A 181 3.36 -6.82 -7.36
CA ASN A 181 2.07 -6.20 -7.72
C ASN A 181 1.02 -6.38 -6.61
N GLN A 182 0.95 -7.58 -6.00
CA GLN A 182 0.06 -7.84 -4.86
C GLN A 182 0.39 -6.91 -3.69
N ASP A 183 1.67 -6.83 -3.32
CA ASP A 183 2.11 -5.95 -2.23
C ASP A 183 1.90 -4.48 -2.55
N THR A 184 2.13 -4.07 -3.79
CA THR A 184 1.87 -2.71 -4.26
C THR A 184 0.41 -2.33 -4.06
N ASN A 185 -0.54 -3.24 -4.32
CA ASN A 185 -1.97 -2.96 -4.10
C ASN A 185 -2.29 -2.78 -2.61
N ILE A 186 -1.70 -3.59 -1.73
CA ILE A 186 -1.81 -3.46 -0.28
C ILE A 186 -1.23 -2.10 0.17
N ILE A 187 -0.03 -1.76 -0.31
CA ILE A 187 0.65 -0.49 -0.02
C ILE A 187 -0.18 0.71 -0.47
N ILE A 188 -0.79 0.66 -1.66
CA ILE A 188 -1.64 1.74 -2.15
C ILE A 188 -2.90 1.89 -1.29
N LEU A 189 -3.55 0.78 -0.94
CA LEU A 189 -4.78 0.78 -0.14
C LEU A 189 -4.54 1.40 1.24
N HIS A 190 -3.59 0.88 1.99
CA HIS A 190 -3.30 1.35 3.35
C HIS A 190 -2.53 2.66 3.33
N GLY A 191 -1.55 2.82 2.44
CA GLY A 191 -0.73 4.02 2.34
C GLY A 191 -1.55 5.26 1.96
N SER A 192 -2.58 5.12 1.12
CA SER A 192 -3.50 6.23 0.83
C SER A 192 -4.22 6.73 2.09
N ARG A 193 -4.64 5.81 2.96
CA ARG A 193 -5.36 6.14 4.20
C ARG A 193 -4.44 6.76 5.23
N ILE A 194 -3.23 6.21 5.39
CA ILE A 194 -2.19 6.74 6.27
C ILE A 194 -1.84 8.17 5.84
N LEU A 195 -1.58 8.40 4.56
CA LEU A 195 -1.22 9.73 4.05
C LEU A 195 -2.36 10.73 4.21
N LYS A 196 -3.63 10.33 4.00
CA LYS A 196 -4.78 11.20 4.28
C LYS A 196 -4.81 11.64 5.75
N CYS A 197 -4.54 10.70 6.66
CA CYS A 197 -4.46 11.01 8.10
C CYS A 197 -3.26 11.91 8.43
N VAL A 198 -2.11 11.71 7.79
CA VAL A 198 -0.93 12.58 7.93
C VAL A 198 -1.25 14.00 7.44
N ILE A 199 -1.95 14.14 6.31
CA ILE A 199 -2.40 15.44 5.78
C ILE A 199 -3.27 16.18 6.80
N GLU A 200 -4.26 15.50 7.38
CA GLU A 200 -5.12 16.07 8.43
C GLU A 200 -4.31 16.51 9.65
N CYS A 201 -3.33 15.71 10.10
CA CYS A 201 -2.45 16.10 11.18
C CYS A 201 -1.54 17.30 10.84
N CYS A 202 -1.05 17.39 9.61
CA CYS A 202 -0.23 18.51 9.16
C CYS A 202 -1.05 19.81 9.05
N LEU A 203 -2.32 19.71 8.66
CA LEU A 203 -3.25 20.84 8.64
C LEU A 203 -3.45 21.40 10.06
N GLU A 204 -3.72 20.53 11.03
CA GLU A 204 -3.92 20.94 12.43
C GLU A 204 -2.66 21.56 13.04
N LYS A 205 -1.50 20.97 12.75
CA LYS A 205 -0.19 21.49 13.20
C LYS A 205 0.26 22.76 12.48
N LYS A 206 -0.44 23.19 11.44
CA LYS A 206 -0.08 24.35 10.60
C LYS A 206 1.36 24.27 10.06
N ASP A 207 1.84 23.07 9.71
CA ASP A 207 3.14 22.89 9.06
C ASP A 207 2.97 22.85 7.54
N PRO A 208 3.19 23.96 6.81
CA PRO A 208 2.95 24.02 5.38
C PRO A 208 3.92 23.15 4.58
N VAL A 209 5.14 22.91 5.10
CA VAL A 209 6.16 22.10 4.42
C VAL A 209 5.78 20.63 4.50
N ALA A 210 5.48 20.13 5.69
CA ALA A 210 5.01 18.75 5.87
C ALA A 210 3.68 18.50 5.15
N LEU A 211 2.77 19.46 5.16
CA LEU A 211 1.50 19.38 4.44
C LEU A 211 1.69 19.23 2.93
N LYS A 212 2.45 20.13 2.29
CA LYS A 212 2.76 20.05 0.86
C LYS A 212 3.37 18.70 0.51
N ASN A 213 4.27 18.23 1.36
CA ASN A 213 4.96 16.96 1.18
C ASN A 213 4.03 15.75 1.24
N ALA A 214 3.12 15.72 2.23
CA ALA A 214 2.16 14.64 2.40
C ALA A 214 1.15 14.60 1.24
N ILE A 215 0.70 15.77 0.78
CA ILE A 215 -0.20 15.90 -0.38
C ILE A 215 0.47 15.41 -1.66
N SER A 216 1.71 15.84 -1.95
CA SER A 216 2.45 15.37 -3.13
C SER A 216 2.65 13.85 -3.11
N LEU A 217 2.99 13.28 -1.95
CA LEU A 217 3.17 11.83 -1.84
C LEU A 217 1.84 11.08 -2.00
N TYR A 218 0.75 11.60 -1.44
CA TYR A 218 -0.59 11.05 -1.63
C TYR A 218 -0.99 11.03 -3.11
N ARG A 219 -0.74 12.12 -3.84
CA ARG A 219 -0.99 12.22 -5.28
C ARG A 219 -0.13 11.23 -6.06
N CYS A 220 1.17 11.13 -5.76
CA CYS A 220 2.06 10.15 -6.40
C CYS A 220 1.56 8.71 -6.19
N LEU A 221 1.15 8.37 -4.96
CA LEU A 221 0.68 7.03 -4.62
C LEU A 221 -0.64 6.68 -5.34
N LYS A 222 -1.57 7.64 -5.45
CA LYS A 222 -2.82 7.47 -6.20
C LYS A 222 -2.60 7.36 -7.71
N ALA A 223 -1.69 8.18 -8.24
CA ALA A 223 -1.33 8.17 -9.65
C ALA A 223 -0.42 7.00 -10.05
N LYS A 224 0.20 6.33 -9.06
CA LYS A 224 1.23 5.30 -9.25
C LYS A 224 2.42 5.79 -10.09
N CYS A 225 2.78 7.06 -9.94
CA CYS A 225 3.91 7.67 -10.62
C CYS A 225 4.42 8.90 -9.87
N TRP A 226 5.67 9.30 -10.10
CA TRP A 226 6.17 10.58 -9.61
C TRP A 226 5.48 11.77 -10.31
N GLU A 227 5.22 12.85 -9.57
CA GLU A 227 4.60 14.10 -10.10
C GLU A 227 5.38 14.73 -11.27
N ASN A 228 6.70 14.55 -11.32
CA ASN A 228 7.56 15.11 -12.37
C ASN A 228 8.00 14.06 -13.40
N SER A 229 7.46 12.84 -13.33
CA SER A 229 7.76 11.79 -14.30
C SER A 229 6.78 11.88 -15.48
N PRO A 230 7.20 11.58 -16.71
CA PRO A 230 6.29 11.46 -17.85
C PRO A 230 5.19 10.40 -17.64
N GLY A 231 5.34 9.53 -16.63
CA GLY A 231 4.28 8.63 -16.17
C GLY A 231 2.96 9.34 -15.83
N VAL A 232 2.97 10.63 -15.50
CA VAL A 232 1.73 11.41 -15.24
C VAL A 232 0.76 11.40 -16.41
N LEU A 233 1.26 11.24 -17.64
CA LEU A 233 0.41 11.17 -18.84
C LEU A 233 -0.50 9.93 -18.84
N LYS A 234 -0.13 8.85 -18.14
CA LYS A 234 -0.95 7.63 -18.00
C LYS A 234 -2.22 7.83 -17.16
N GLN A 235 -2.37 8.99 -16.52
CA GLN A 235 -3.61 9.34 -15.80
C GLN A 235 -4.79 9.55 -16.76
N ILE A 236 -4.51 9.77 -18.05
CA ILE A 236 -5.54 9.88 -19.10
C ILE A 236 -5.87 8.47 -19.61
N GLU A 237 -7.14 8.09 -19.55
CA GLU A 237 -7.66 6.72 -19.76
C GLU A 237 -7.27 6.07 -21.12
N LYS A 238 -6.86 6.89 -22.10
CA LYS A 238 -6.42 6.44 -23.44
C LYS A 238 -4.91 6.44 -23.66
N ILE A 239 -4.12 6.96 -22.72
CA ILE A 239 -2.66 7.06 -22.88
C ILE A 239 -1.98 5.87 -22.22
N GLY A 240 -1.57 4.91 -23.07
CA GLY A 240 -0.79 3.75 -22.66
C GLY A 240 0.73 4.02 -22.60
N PRO A 241 1.53 3.05 -22.10
CA PRO A 241 2.99 3.18 -22.03
C PRO A 241 3.68 3.48 -23.37
N GLN A 242 3.14 3.00 -24.49
CA GLN A 242 3.65 3.29 -25.83
C GLN A 242 3.42 4.74 -26.22
N SER A 243 2.20 5.25 -26.05
CA SER A 243 1.84 6.64 -26.30
C SER A 243 2.65 7.61 -25.43
N VAL A 244 2.92 7.26 -24.16
CA VAL A 244 3.82 8.05 -23.31
C VAL A 244 5.21 8.18 -23.92
N ARG A 245 5.79 7.10 -24.47
CA ARG A 245 7.11 7.15 -25.11
C ARG A 245 7.10 8.04 -26.36
N GLN A 246 6.07 7.93 -27.19
CA GLN A 246 5.92 8.77 -28.39
C GLN A 246 5.79 10.26 -28.01
N LEU A 247 4.96 10.58 -27.02
CA LEU A 247 4.81 11.94 -26.49
C LEU A 247 6.12 12.47 -25.92
N CYS A 248 6.87 11.66 -25.16
CA CYS A 248 8.18 12.02 -24.66
C CYS A 248 9.16 12.35 -25.79
N ASN A 249 9.19 11.53 -26.86
CA ASN A 249 10.02 11.78 -28.03
C ASN A 249 9.64 13.09 -28.74
N ALA A 250 8.36 13.45 -28.72
CA ALA A 250 7.85 14.73 -29.21
C ALA A 250 8.03 15.91 -28.22
N ARG A 251 8.80 15.71 -27.12
CA ARG A 251 9.06 16.66 -26.03
C ARG A 251 7.82 17.04 -25.18
N ILE A 252 6.77 16.22 -25.25
CA ILE A 252 5.55 16.33 -24.44
C ILE A 252 5.70 15.36 -23.27
N SER A 253 6.15 15.87 -22.12
CA SER A 253 6.49 15.06 -20.95
C SER A 253 5.70 15.41 -19.68
N SER A 254 4.77 16.37 -19.77
CA SER A 254 3.94 16.82 -18.65
C SER A 254 2.50 17.07 -19.11
N LEU A 255 1.56 17.03 -18.17
CA LEU A 255 0.14 17.32 -18.45
C LEU A 255 -0.07 18.78 -18.92
N GLU A 256 0.72 19.71 -18.40
CA GLU A 256 0.70 21.12 -18.81
C GLU A 256 1.08 21.28 -20.28
N LYS A 257 2.23 20.72 -20.70
CA LYS A 257 2.65 20.75 -22.10
C LYS A 257 1.68 20.03 -23.02
N LEU A 258 1.08 18.94 -22.56
CA LEU A 258 0.04 18.25 -23.32
C LEU A 258 -1.19 19.16 -23.52
N GLY A 259 -1.62 19.90 -22.50
CA GLY A 259 -2.73 20.86 -22.60
C GLY A 259 -2.44 22.07 -23.48
N GLU A 260 -1.19 22.50 -23.57
CA GLU A 260 -0.75 23.59 -24.46
C GLU A 260 -0.53 23.14 -25.92
N THR A 261 -0.41 21.84 -26.17
CA THR A 261 -0.12 21.33 -27.50
C THR A 261 -1.38 21.29 -28.36
N ASP A 262 -1.26 21.73 -29.62
CA ASP A 262 -2.34 21.66 -30.59
C ASP A 262 -2.92 20.24 -30.74
N PRO A 263 -4.26 20.05 -30.72
CA PRO A 263 -4.89 18.74 -30.82
C PRO A 263 -4.46 17.92 -32.04
N HIS A 264 -4.24 18.54 -33.21
CA HIS A 264 -3.78 17.82 -34.40
C HIS A 264 -2.36 17.31 -34.23
N ARG A 265 -1.49 18.06 -33.54
CA ARG A 265 -0.14 17.61 -33.24
C ARG A 265 -0.16 16.44 -32.25
N ILE A 266 -1.05 16.45 -31.28
CA ILE A 266 -1.22 15.33 -30.34
C ILE A 266 -1.69 14.08 -31.09
N GLU A 267 -2.69 14.22 -31.96
CA GLU A 267 -3.19 13.13 -32.80
C GLU A 267 -2.11 12.59 -33.72
N MET A 268 -1.36 13.46 -34.41
CA MET A 268 -0.24 13.04 -35.26
C MET A 268 0.83 12.25 -34.50
N VAL A 269 1.16 12.65 -33.26
CA VAL A 269 2.16 11.95 -32.43
C VAL A 269 1.62 10.64 -31.86
N ALA A 270 0.34 10.60 -31.48
CA ALA A 270 -0.30 9.44 -30.87
C ALA A 270 -0.77 8.39 -31.90
N SER A 271 -1.02 8.80 -33.15
CA SER A 271 -1.51 7.95 -34.24
C SER A 271 -0.40 7.31 -35.09
N ILE A 272 0.88 7.42 -34.72
CA ILE A 272 1.99 6.69 -35.39
C ILE A 272 2.00 5.21 -34.96
N VAL A 273 0.88 4.50 -35.13
CA VAL A 273 0.74 3.05 -34.98
C VAL A 273 -0.01 2.49 -36.18
#